data_AF-A0A538AFQ1-F1
#
_entry.id   AF-A0A538AFQ1-F1
#
_cell.length_a   1.000
_cell.length_b   1.000
_cell.length_c   1.000
_cell.angle_alpha   90.00
_cell.angle_beta   90.00
_cell.angle_gamma   90.00
#
_symmetry.space_group_name_H-M   'P 1'
#
loop_
_entity.id
_entity.type
_entity.pdbx_description
1 polymer ?
#
loop_
_entity_poly.entity_id
_entity_poly.type
_entity_poly.pdbx_seq_one_letter_code
_entity_poly.pdbx_strand_id
1 'polypeptide(L)'
;MGERGARGARRLLVAAAAIVGLLIVSTVSAGSVLPLPINSDPYTNSTSQHKAQVEPDSFAFGNTVVSVTQSGRFYNGGSSNIAWSTSQDAGRTWAHGTLPGTTVYEGGPWARISDPAIAYDPLHNVWIASGLAIDAGARGAGVTVSRSTDGGLTWQNPVNVALSASTFFDKEWIACDTWAASPHYGNCYSSGTTPGSATSS
;
A
#
# COMPACT_ATOMS: atom_id res chain seq x y z
N MET A 1 48.41 -23.62 65.53
CA MET A 1 47.05 -23.17 65.90
C MET A 1 46.80 -21.83 65.19
N GLY A 2 46.58 -21.78 63.88
CA GLY A 2 45.33 -22.15 63.21
C GLY A 2 44.65 -20.87 62.69
N GLU A 3 45.22 -20.24 61.65
CA GLU A 3 44.69 -19.05 60.98
C GLU A 3 43.33 -19.34 60.30
N ARG A 4 42.24 -18.76 60.82
CA ARG A 4 40.93 -18.69 60.14
C ARG A 4 40.34 -17.30 60.33
N GLY A 5 40.69 -16.36 59.45
CA GLY A 5 40.10 -15.01 59.50
C GLY A 5 39.87 -14.34 58.14
N ALA A 6 40.58 -14.72 57.08
CA ALA A 6 40.66 -13.90 55.87
C ALA A 6 39.99 -14.51 54.61
N ARG A 7 38.97 -15.36 54.76
CA ARG A 7 38.24 -15.93 53.59
C ARG A 7 36.80 -15.43 53.41
N GLY A 8 36.26 -14.67 54.36
CA GLY A 8 34.89 -14.14 54.28
C GLY A 8 34.76 -12.86 53.46
N ALA A 9 35.72 -11.93 53.56
CA ALA A 9 35.58 -10.60 52.97
C ALA A 9 35.79 -10.54 51.44
N ARG A 10 36.49 -11.51 50.85
CA ARG A 10 36.73 -11.54 49.38
C ARG A 10 35.56 -12.07 48.56
N ARG A 11 34.56 -12.72 49.17
CA ARG A 11 33.38 -13.21 48.45
C ARG A 11 32.25 -12.18 48.34
N LEU A 12 32.32 -11.09 49.10
CA LEU A 12 31.29 -10.04 49.08
C LEU A 12 31.57 -8.91 48.09
N LEU A 13 32.78 -8.82 47.52
CA LEU A 13 33.10 -7.77 46.54
C LEU A 13 32.94 -8.20 45.07
N VAL A 14 32.80 -9.50 44.78
CA VAL A 14 32.54 -9.98 43.41
C VAL A 14 31.03 -10.03 43.10
N ALA A 15 30.17 -10.10 44.11
CA ALA A 15 28.72 -10.07 43.92
C ALA A 15 28.16 -8.65 43.63
N ALA A 16 28.88 -7.59 44.02
CA ALA A 16 28.44 -6.21 43.79
C ALA A 16 28.74 -5.69 42.38
N ALA A 17 29.72 -6.27 41.67
CA ALA A 17 30.07 -5.84 40.31
C ALA A 17 29.23 -6.52 39.21
N ALA A 18 28.60 -7.67 39.50
CA ALA A 18 27.82 -8.41 38.52
C ALA A 18 26.36 -7.94 38.38
N ILE A 19 25.86 -7.11 39.29
CA ILE A 19 24.46 -6.62 39.26
C ILE A 19 24.34 -5.22 38.61
N VAL A 20 25.45 -4.51 38.39
CA VAL A 20 25.43 -3.18 37.74
C VAL A 20 25.51 -3.28 36.21
N GLY A 21 25.79 -4.48 35.65
CA GLY A 21 26.16 -4.64 34.24
C GLY A 21 25.05 -4.97 33.24
N LEU A 22 23.80 -5.21 33.64
CA LEU A 22 22.78 -5.69 32.69
C LEU A 22 21.39 -5.10 32.92
N LEU A 23 21.29 -3.77 32.84
CA LEU A 23 20.04 -3.08 32.52
C LEU A 23 20.32 -2.08 31.40
N ILE A 24 20.72 -2.58 30.23
CA ILE A 24 20.36 -1.89 29.00
C ILE A 24 18.86 -2.15 28.84
N VAL A 25 18.05 -1.34 29.53
CA VAL A 25 16.66 -1.16 29.14
C VAL A 25 16.76 -0.55 27.76
N SER A 26 16.61 -1.36 26.71
CA SER A 26 16.27 -0.86 25.41
C SER A 26 14.96 -0.12 25.62
N THR A 27 15.02 1.20 25.78
CA THR A 27 13.86 2.03 25.58
C THR A 27 13.53 1.85 24.11
N VAL A 28 12.70 0.84 23.81
CA VAL A 28 11.90 0.88 22.61
C VAL A 28 11.03 2.09 22.84
N SER A 29 11.50 3.24 22.37
CA SER A 29 10.64 4.38 22.17
C SER A 29 9.61 3.91 21.16
N ALA A 30 8.50 3.38 21.66
CA ALA A 30 7.24 3.52 20.98
C ALA A 30 6.91 5.01 21.05
N GLY A 31 7.71 5.82 20.34
CA GLY A 31 7.42 7.22 20.14
C GLY A 31 6.01 7.23 19.57
N SER A 32 5.11 7.96 20.20
CA SER A 32 3.83 8.31 19.60
C SER A 32 4.17 9.06 18.31
N VAL A 33 4.22 8.34 17.19
CA VAL A 33 4.37 8.94 15.87
C VAL A 33 3.10 9.73 15.69
N LEU A 34 3.21 11.06 15.73
CA LEU A 34 2.07 11.91 15.37
C LEU A 34 1.63 11.49 13.96
N PRO A 35 0.32 11.35 13.69
CA PRO A 35 -0.14 11.05 12.35
C PRO A 35 0.42 12.09 11.38
N LEU A 36 1.23 11.63 10.43
CA LEU A 36 1.75 12.46 9.34
C LEU A 36 0.77 12.34 8.18
N PRO A 37 0.17 13.45 7.71
CA PRO A 37 -0.61 13.43 6.47
C PRO A 37 0.31 13.06 5.31
N ILE A 38 -0.02 11.99 4.59
CA ILE A 38 0.76 11.53 3.42
C ILE A 38 0.14 11.98 2.09
N ASN A 39 -1.14 12.34 2.11
CA ASN A 39 -1.93 12.79 0.97
C ASN A 39 -3.20 13.51 1.44
N SER A 40 -3.83 14.26 0.55
CA SER A 40 -5.18 14.82 0.71
C SER A 40 -5.94 14.74 -0.60
N ASP A 41 -7.25 14.52 -0.52
CA ASP A 41 -8.14 14.52 -1.67
C ASP A 41 -8.07 15.86 -2.45
N PRO A 42 -7.61 15.85 -3.72
CA PRO A 42 -7.47 17.08 -4.51
C PRO A 42 -8.76 17.48 -5.23
N TYR A 43 -9.80 16.64 -5.21
CA TYR A 43 -10.99 16.84 -6.03
C TYR A 43 -11.97 17.83 -5.40
N THR A 44 -12.72 18.52 -6.26
CA THR A 44 -13.68 19.56 -5.89
C THR A 44 -15.00 19.49 -6.68
N ASN A 45 -15.16 18.47 -7.54
CA ASN A 45 -16.36 18.28 -8.35
C ASN A 45 -17.61 18.10 -7.47
N SER A 46 -18.75 18.67 -7.87
CA SER A 46 -19.99 18.61 -7.06
C SER A 46 -20.64 17.22 -7.00
N THR A 47 -20.17 16.27 -7.81
CA THR A 47 -20.78 14.94 -7.98
C THR A 47 -20.24 13.87 -7.03
N SER A 48 -19.18 14.17 -6.28
CA SER A 48 -18.57 13.26 -5.30
C SER A 48 -18.35 13.94 -3.95
N GLN A 49 -18.12 13.12 -2.93
CA GLN A 49 -17.67 13.56 -1.60
C GLN A 49 -16.17 13.79 -1.62
N HIS A 50 -15.72 14.74 -0.81
CA HIS A 50 -14.31 15.14 -0.72
C HIS A 50 -13.80 15.04 0.71
N LYS A 51 -12.48 15.12 0.87
CA LYS A 51 -11.73 15.07 2.15
C LYS A 51 -11.65 13.68 2.80
N ALA A 52 -12.46 12.73 2.35
CA ALA A 52 -12.37 11.34 2.75
C ALA A 52 -11.67 10.54 1.65
N GLN A 53 -10.60 9.84 2.02
CA GLN A 53 -9.96 8.84 1.18
C GLN A 53 -10.31 7.46 1.73
N VAL A 54 -10.73 6.55 0.85
CA VAL A 54 -11.29 5.25 1.25
C VAL A 54 -10.63 4.09 0.51
N GLU A 55 -10.85 2.89 1.02
CA GLU A 55 -10.40 1.62 0.44
C GLU A 55 -8.88 1.64 0.13
N PRO A 56 -8.03 1.96 1.12
CA PRO A 56 -6.59 2.04 0.91
C PRO A 56 -5.97 0.65 0.73
N ASP A 57 -4.92 0.59 -0.09
CA ASP A 57 -3.93 -0.49 -0.08
C ASP A 57 -2.52 0.10 0.03
N SER A 58 -1.58 -0.70 0.53
CA SER A 58 -0.18 -0.30 0.65
C SER A 58 0.77 -1.49 0.56
N PHE A 59 1.90 -1.29 -0.11
CA PHE A 59 2.94 -2.30 -0.23
C PHE A 59 4.32 -1.67 -0.02
N ALA A 60 5.23 -2.43 0.60
CA ALA A 60 6.59 -2.00 0.89
C ALA A 60 7.60 -2.98 0.29
N PHE A 61 8.62 -2.44 -0.38
CA PHE A 61 9.76 -3.22 -0.86
C PHE A 61 11.06 -2.45 -0.59
N GLY A 62 11.95 -3.05 0.19
CA GLY A 62 13.12 -2.36 0.71
C GLY A 62 12.72 -1.14 1.54
N ASN A 63 13.24 0.03 1.16
CA ASN A 63 12.99 1.30 1.84
C ASN A 63 11.82 2.10 1.24
N THR A 64 11.20 1.57 0.17
CA THR A 64 10.11 2.22 -0.54
C THR A 64 8.76 1.68 -0.06
N VAL A 65 7.84 2.57 0.24
CA VAL A 65 6.45 2.28 0.58
C VAL A 65 5.57 3.04 -0.40
N VAL A 66 4.62 2.35 -1.04
CA VAL A 66 3.61 2.97 -1.89
C VAL A 66 2.24 2.63 -1.30
N SER A 67 1.38 3.64 -1.18
CA SER A 67 -0.02 3.48 -0.84
C SER A 67 -0.90 4.08 -1.94
N VAL A 68 -2.05 3.46 -2.17
CA VAL A 68 -3.07 3.88 -3.11
C VAL A 68 -4.41 3.97 -2.40
N THR A 69 -5.23 4.97 -2.73
CA THR A 69 -6.53 5.24 -2.10
C THR A 69 -7.53 5.77 -3.11
N GLN A 70 -8.82 5.54 -2.87
CA GLN A 70 -9.86 6.28 -3.60
C GLN A 70 -9.96 7.72 -3.09
N SER A 71 -10.00 8.69 -4.01
CA SER A 71 -10.22 10.12 -3.72
C SER A 71 -11.36 10.68 -4.58
N GLY A 72 -12.20 11.54 -3.99
CA GLY A 72 -13.44 11.99 -4.62
C GLY A 72 -14.52 10.89 -4.66
N ARG A 73 -14.89 10.30 -3.52
CA ARG A 73 -15.80 9.12 -3.47
C ARG A 73 -17.23 9.49 -3.86
N PHE A 74 -17.82 8.80 -4.83
CA PHE A 74 -19.23 8.97 -5.18
C PHE A 74 -20.12 8.20 -4.22
N TYR A 75 -21.32 8.72 -3.92
CA TYR A 75 -22.24 8.03 -2.99
C TYR A 75 -22.71 6.66 -3.53
N ASN A 76 -22.72 6.47 -4.85
CA ASN A 76 -23.21 5.26 -5.51
C ASN A 76 -22.11 4.41 -6.17
N GLY A 77 -20.86 4.50 -5.70
CA GLY A 77 -19.77 3.61 -6.14
C GLY A 77 -18.65 4.30 -6.92
N GLY A 78 -17.41 3.88 -6.69
CA GLY A 78 -16.20 4.43 -7.29
C GLY A 78 -15.87 5.85 -6.85
N SER A 79 -14.75 6.36 -7.34
CA SER A 79 -14.16 7.63 -7.01
C SER A 79 -13.79 8.45 -8.25
N SER A 80 -13.50 9.73 -8.05
CA SER A 80 -12.96 10.60 -9.10
C SER A 80 -11.65 10.05 -9.63
N ASN A 81 -10.78 9.56 -8.73
CA ASN A 81 -9.63 8.75 -9.13
C ASN A 81 -9.03 7.93 -7.97
N ILE A 82 -8.01 7.14 -8.29
CA ILE A 82 -7.03 6.61 -7.35
C ILE A 82 -5.93 7.65 -7.14
N ALA A 83 -5.72 8.03 -5.88
CA ALA A 83 -4.58 8.81 -5.45
C ALA A 83 -3.48 7.88 -4.92
N TRP A 84 -2.21 8.26 -5.12
CA TRP A 84 -1.04 7.50 -4.65
C TRP A 84 -0.20 8.34 -3.69
N SER A 85 0.49 7.67 -2.78
CA SER A 85 1.48 8.27 -1.87
C SER A 85 2.69 7.36 -1.80
N THR A 86 3.88 7.91 -1.99
CA THR A 86 5.13 7.17 -2.08
C THR A 86 6.16 7.75 -1.13
N SER A 87 6.74 6.91 -0.30
CA SER A 87 7.94 7.21 0.46
C SER A 87 9.08 6.34 -0.02
N GLN A 88 10.28 6.92 -0.21
CA GLN A 88 11.50 6.17 -0.55
C GLN A 88 12.49 6.09 0.63
N ASP A 89 12.09 6.63 1.79
CA ASP A 89 12.93 6.79 2.98
C ASP A 89 12.35 6.10 4.23
N ALA A 90 11.62 4.99 4.03
CA ALA A 90 10.93 4.20 5.06
C ALA A 90 9.85 4.99 5.83
N GLY A 91 9.07 5.80 5.11
CA GLY A 91 7.92 6.52 5.64
C GLY A 91 8.22 7.87 6.29
N ARG A 92 9.44 8.40 6.13
CA ARG A 92 9.83 9.69 6.75
C ARG A 92 9.35 10.89 5.93
N THR A 93 9.43 10.81 4.61
CA THR A 93 8.92 11.80 3.67
C THR A 93 8.06 11.13 2.59
N TRP A 94 7.11 11.89 2.05
CA TRP A 94 6.10 11.38 1.13
C TRP A 94 5.92 12.33 -0.07
N ALA A 95 5.99 11.77 -1.27
CA ALA A 95 5.42 12.35 -2.48
C ALA A 95 4.01 11.78 -2.68
N HIS A 96 3.13 12.52 -3.35
CA HIS A 96 1.78 12.05 -3.64
C HIS A 96 1.25 12.67 -4.94
N GLY A 97 0.19 12.07 -5.45
CA GLY A 97 -0.51 12.53 -6.64
C GLY A 97 -1.69 11.63 -6.97
N THR A 98 -2.12 11.67 -8.23
CA THR A 98 -3.24 10.90 -8.77
C THR A 98 -2.78 10.11 -9.99
N LEU A 99 -3.43 8.98 -10.29
CA LEU A 99 -3.07 8.17 -11.47
C LEU A 99 -3.55 8.84 -12.77
N PRO A 100 -2.68 9.10 -13.75
CA PRO A 100 -3.07 9.77 -14.98
C PRO A 100 -3.83 8.84 -15.93
N GLY A 101 -4.72 9.38 -16.77
CA GLY A 101 -5.32 8.66 -17.90
C GLY A 101 -6.32 7.56 -17.51
N THR A 102 -6.69 7.46 -16.24
CA THR A 102 -7.68 6.49 -15.72
C THR A 102 -9.10 6.98 -15.97
N THR A 103 -9.49 8.09 -15.34
CA THR A 103 -10.86 8.60 -15.37
C THR A 103 -10.94 9.93 -16.13
N VAL A 104 -12.16 10.36 -16.43
CA VAL A 104 -12.45 11.69 -17.02
C VAL A 104 -11.87 12.85 -16.20
N TYR A 105 -11.57 12.65 -14.92
CA TYR A 105 -10.96 13.66 -14.04
C TYR A 105 -9.44 13.78 -14.21
N GLU A 106 -8.82 12.83 -14.92
CA GLU A 106 -7.38 12.77 -15.19
C GLU A 106 -7.08 12.47 -16.67
N GLY A 107 -8.00 12.85 -17.57
CA GLY A 107 -7.83 12.70 -19.03
C GLY A 107 -8.02 11.27 -19.56
N GLY A 108 -8.59 10.37 -18.77
CA GLY A 108 -8.92 9.00 -19.12
C GLY A 108 -10.36 8.79 -19.60
N PRO A 109 -10.69 7.58 -20.09
CA PRO A 109 -12.01 7.28 -20.67
C PRO A 109 -13.05 6.86 -19.64
N TRP A 110 -12.64 6.43 -18.45
CA TRP A 110 -13.56 5.85 -17.46
C TRP A 110 -14.31 6.93 -16.69
N ALA A 111 -15.58 6.71 -16.39
CA ALA A 111 -16.35 7.68 -15.63
C ALA A 111 -15.84 7.78 -14.19
N ARG A 112 -15.42 6.64 -13.62
CA ARG A 112 -14.92 6.49 -12.25
C ARG A 112 -13.92 5.33 -12.18
N ILE A 113 -13.26 5.19 -11.04
CA ILE A 113 -12.40 4.06 -10.72
C ILE A 113 -12.59 3.64 -9.26
N SER A 114 -12.31 2.40 -8.89
CA SER A 114 -12.47 1.90 -7.50
C SER A 114 -11.38 0.89 -7.15
N ASP A 115 -11.46 0.36 -5.92
CA ASP A 115 -10.81 -0.86 -5.45
C ASP A 115 -9.29 -0.90 -5.67
N PRO A 116 -8.54 0.18 -5.35
CA PRO A 116 -7.14 0.24 -5.67
C PRO A 116 -6.33 -0.85 -4.94
N ALA A 117 -5.44 -1.51 -5.67
CA ALA A 117 -4.47 -2.46 -5.12
C ALA A 117 -3.07 -2.17 -5.66
N ILE A 118 -2.03 -2.38 -4.87
CA ILE A 118 -0.64 -2.05 -5.20
C ILE A 118 0.28 -3.25 -5.05
N ALA A 119 1.12 -3.49 -6.05
CA ALA A 119 2.15 -4.52 -6.01
C ALA A 119 3.48 -4.00 -6.57
N TYR A 120 4.55 -4.75 -6.32
CA TYR A 120 5.88 -4.48 -6.85
C TYR A 120 6.45 -5.71 -7.54
N ASP A 121 6.84 -5.55 -8.80
CA ASP A 121 7.59 -6.52 -9.60
C ASP A 121 9.09 -6.29 -9.36
N PRO A 122 9.75 -7.17 -8.56
CA PRO A 122 11.15 -7.00 -8.23
C PRO A 122 12.11 -7.46 -9.33
N LEU A 123 11.63 -8.20 -10.34
CA LEU A 123 12.46 -8.61 -11.47
C LEU A 123 12.70 -7.42 -12.41
N HIS A 124 11.68 -6.60 -12.62
CA HIS A 124 11.75 -5.45 -13.53
C HIS A 124 11.87 -4.10 -12.80
N ASN A 125 11.86 -4.09 -11.47
CA ASN A 125 11.86 -2.88 -10.64
C ASN A 125 10.68 -1.95 -10.97
N VAL A 126 9.46 -2.49 -10.94
CA VAL A 126 8.25 -1.77 -11.34
C VAL A 126 7.18 -1.84 -10.27
N TRP A 127 6.64 -0.69 -9.89
CA TRP A 127 5.41 -0.60 -9.09
C TRP A 127 4.19 -0.66 -10.00
N ILE A 128 3.16 -1.40 -9.58
CA ILE A 128 1.96 -1.64 -10.37
C ILE A 128 0.73 -1.35 -9.51
N ALA A 129 -0.01 -0.30 -9.84
CA ALA A 129 -1.28 0.04 -9.23
C ALA A 129 -2.41 -0.50 -10.11
N SER A 130 -3.28 -1.34 -9.53
CA SER A 130 -4.50 -1.85 -10.14
C SER A 130 -5.70 -0.99 -9.75
N GLY A 131 -6.73 -0.95 -10.58
CA GLY A 131 -8.00 -0.32 -10.27
C GLY A 131 -9.18 -0.76 -11.14
N LEU A 132 -10.37 -0.72 -10.55
CA LEU A 132 -11.63 -1.14 -11.14
C LEU A 132 -12.14 -0.03 -12.02
N ALA A 133 -12.02 -0.19 -13.33
CA ALA A 133 -12.59 0.74 -14.28
C ALA A 133 -14.11 0.71 -14.23
N ILE A 134 -14.74 1.86 -13.95
CA ILE A 134 -16.18 1.99 -13.83
C ILE A 134 -16.72 2.85 -14.99
N ASP A 135 -17.69 2.30 -15.71
CA ASP A 135 -18.35 2.98 -16.82
C ASP A 135 -19.38 4.02 -16.35
N ALA A 136 -19.95 4.78 -17.29
CA ALA A 136 -20.92 5.84 -16.99
C ALA A 136 -22.22 5.32 -16.33
N GLY A 137 -22.50 4.01 -16.44
CA GLY A 137 -23.61 3.34 -15.76
C GLY A 137 -23.29 2.90 -14.34
N ALA A 138 -22.15 3.34 -13.78
CA ALA A 138 -21.64 2.93 -12.47
C ALA A 138 -21.37 1.42 -12.34
N ARG A 139 -21.00 0.78 -13.45
CA ARG A 139 -20.68 -0.65 -13.50
C ARG A 139 -19.17 -0.87 -13.62
N GLY A 140 -18.62 -1.80 -12.85
CA GLY A 140 -17.25 -2.30 -13.00
C GLY A 140 -17.09 -3.02 -14.33
N ALA A 141 -16.53 -2.31 -15.32
CA ALA A 141 -16.46 -2.71 -16.71
C ALA A 141 -15.10 -3.30 -17.11
N GLY A 142 -14.09 -3.14 -16.25
CA GLY A 142 -12.78 -3.71 -16.48
C GLY A 142 -11.82 -3.52 -15.32
N VAL A 143 -10.65 -4.13 -15.47
CA VAL A 143 -9.52 -3.94 -14.56
C VAL A 143 -8.40 -3.24 -15.32
N THR A 144 -7.89 -2.17 -14.74
CA THR A 144 -6.79 -1.37 -15.27
C THR A 144 -5.56 -1.52 -14.40
N VAL A 145 -4.38 -1.40 -15.00
CA VAL A 145 -3.11 -1.27 -14.27
C VAL A 145 -2.30 -0.10 -14.80
N SER A 146 -1.78 0.72 -13.89
CA SER A 146 -0.77 1.75 -14.14
C SER A 146 0.56 1.31 -13.58
N ARG A 147 1.65 1.66 -14.27
CA ARG A 147 3.02 1.25 -13.90
C ARG A 147 3.87 2.47 -13.56
N SER A 148 4.73 2.32 -12.56
CA SER A 148 5.78 3.28 -12.22
C SER A 148 7.14 2.57 -12.28
N THR A 149 8.08 3.16 -13.01
CA THR A 149 9.44 2.65 -13.20
C THR A 149 10.50 3.48 -12.47
N ASP A 150 10.07 4.45 -11.66
CA ASP A 150 10.92 5.41 -10.93
C ASP A 150 10.68 5.34 -9.41
N GLY A 151 10.31 4.16 -8.92
CA GLY A 151 10.12 3.90 -7.49
C GLY A 151 8.83 4.50 -6.94
N GLY A 152 7.76 4.56 -7.74
CA GLY A 152 6.42 5.01 -7.33
C GLY A 152 6.20 6.52 -7.43
N LEU A 153 7.08 7.27 -8.10
CA LEU A 153 7.02 8.75 -8.12
C LEU A 153 6.25 9.31 -9.32
N THR A 154 6.30 8.62 -10.45
CA THR A 154 5.48 8.94 -11.63
C THR A 154 4.84 7.68 -12.19
N TRP A 155 3.65 7.86 -12.78
CA TRP A 155 2.81 6.76 -13.25
C TRP A 155 2.49 6.91 -14.74
N GLN A 156 2.54 5.81 -15.47
CA GLN A 156 2.10 5.76 -16.86
C GLN A 156 0.57 5.69 -16.94
N ASN A 157 0.03 6.10 -18.09
CA ASN A 157 -1.37 5.85 -18.42
C ASN A 157 -1.71 4.35 -18.31
N PRO A 158 -2.92 4.01 -17.87
CA PRO A 158 -3.27 2.63 -17.60
C PRO A 158 -3.37 1.79 -18.87
N VAL A 159 -3.12 0.49 -18.71
CA VAL A 159 -3.52 -0.54 -19.66
C VAL A 159 -4.65 -1.37 -19.06
N ASN A 160 -5.58 -1.82 -19.90
CA ASN A 160 -6.62 -2.73 -19.45
C ASN A 160 -6.10 -4.16 -19.43
N VAL A 161 -6.17 -4.83 -18.28
CA VAL A 161 -5.81 -6.26 -18.14
C VAL A 161 -7.04 -7.17 -18.24
N ALA A 162 -8.23 -6.61 -18.02
CA ALA A 162 -9.51 -7.24 -18.31
C ALA A 162 -10.54 -6.20 -18.74
N LEU A 163 -11.38 -6.55 -19.71
CA LEU A 163 -12.52 -5.73 -20.17
C LEU A 163 -13.68 -6.64 -20.54
N SER A 164 -14.90 -6.23 -20.19
CA SER A 164 -16.10 -6.94 -20.63
C SER A 164 -17.30 -6.01 -20.74
N ALA A 165 -18.06 -6.17 -21.83
CA ALA A 165 -19.32 -5.48 -22.01
C ALA A 165 -20.48 -6.16 -21.28
N SER A 166 -20.33 -7.41 -20.81
CA SER A 166 -21.41 -8.20 -20.20
C SER A 166 -21.09 -8.72 -18.80
N THR A 167 -19.81 -8.81 -18.46
CA THR A 167 -19.35 -9.28 -17.15
C THR A 167 -19.14 -8.09 -16.23
N PHE A 168 -19.70 -8.16 -15.02
CA PHE A 168 -19.40 -7.23 -13.96
C PHE A 168 -18.14 -7.71 -13.22
N PHE A 169 -17.15 -6.83 -13.12
CA PHE A 169 -15.97 -7.02 -12.29
C PHE A 169 -16.15 -6.28 -10.97
N ASP A 170 -15.66 -6.86 -9.88
CA ASP A 170 -15.66 -6.26 -8.54
C ASP A 170 -14.47 -6.81 -7.74
N LYS A 171 -13.88 -5.99 -6.87
CA LYS A 171 -12.80 -6.40 -5.95
C LYS A 171 -11.64 -7.08 -6.65
N GLU A 172 -11.09 -6.44 -7.65
CA GLU A 172 -9.81 -6.87 -8.17
C GLU A 172 -8.70 -6.74 -7.13
N TRP A 173 -7.69 -7.57 -7.27
CA TRP A 173 -6.48 -7.51 -6.47
C TRP A 173 -5.28 -7.88 -7.34
N ILE A 174 -4.13 -7.30 -7.04
CA ILE A 174 -2.86 -7.63 -7.70
C ILE A 174 -1.82 -8.03 -6.67
N ALA A 175 -1.03 -9.06 -6.99
CA ALA A 175 0.13 -9.47 -6.22
C ALA A 175 1.24 -9.93 -7.14
N CYS A 176 2.49 -9.67 -6.78
CA CYS A 176 3.66 -10.16 -7.50
C CYS A 176 4.47 -11.10 -6.62
N ASP A 177 5.06 -12.13 -7.22
CA ASP A 177 5.98 -13.02 -6.52
C ASP A 177 7.29 -12.31 -6.23
N THR A 178 7.56 -12.09 -4.94
CA THR A 178 8.75 -11.38 -4.47
C THR A 178 9.82 -12.29 -3.89
N TRP A 179 9.64 -13.60 -3.94
CA TRP A 179 10.61 -14.54 -3.39
C TRP A 179 11.74 -14.81 -4.39
N ALA A 180 12.95 -14.34 -4.10
CA ALA A 180 14.10 -14.39 -5.01
C ALA A 180 14.52 -15.80 -5.48
N ALA A 181 14.11 -16.86 -4.77
CA ALA A 181 14.36 -18.25 -5.19
C ALA A 181 13.17 -18.92 -5.89
N SER A 182 12.07 -18.19 -6.10
CA SER A 182 10.92 -18.68 -6.84
C SER A 182 11.24 -18.83 -8.33
N PRO A 183 10.81 -19.92 -9.00
CA PRO A 183 10.85 -20.00 -10.46
C PRO A 183 9.91 -19.00 -11.15
N HIS A 184 9.04 -18.32 -10.38
CA HIS A 184 8.09 -17.31 -10.85
C HIS A 184 8.42 -15.91 -10.33
N TYR A 185 9.62 -15.68 -9.79
CA TYR A 185 10.05 -14.38 -9.29
C TYR A 185 9.78 -13.24 -10.30
N GLY A 186 9.08 -12.20 -9.85
CA GLY A 186 8.66 -11.08 -10.71
C GLY A 186 7.31 -11.26 -11.41
N ASN A 187 6.74 -12.47 -11.44
CA ASN A 187 5.42 -12.67 -12.05
C ASN A 187 4.35 -12.00 -11.19
N CYS A 188 3.49 -11.21 -11.84
CA CYS A 188 2.35 -10.54 -11.21
C CYS A 188 1.03 -11.17 -11.67
N TYR A 189 0.11 -11.32 -10.73
CA TYR A 189 -1.16 -11.98 -10.90
C TYR A 189 -2.26 -11.02 -10.52
N SER A 190 -3.22 -10.83 -11.43
CA SER A 190 -4.46 -10.12 -11.15
C SER A 190 -5.56 -11.15 -10.94
N SER A 191 -6.36 -10.92 -9.90
CA SER A 191 -7.56 -11.69 -9.60
C SER A 191 -8.70 -10.72 -9.33
N GLY A 192 -9.94 -11.19 -9.41
CA GLY A 192 -11.10 -10.38 -9.09
C GLY A 192 -12.35 -11.23 -9.02
N THR A 193 -13.42 -10.67 -8.46
CA THR A 193 -14.70 -11.34 -8.42
C THR A 193 -15.56 -10.94 -9.60
N THR A 194 -16.33 -11.90 -10.10
CA THR A 194 -17.45 -11.64 -11.02
C THR A 194 -18.72 -12.10 -10.31
N PRO A 195 -19.28 -11.30 -9.38
CA PRO A 195 -20.53 -11.64 -8.72
C PRO A 195 -21.56 -12.06 -9.77
N GLY A 196 -22.10 -13.27 -9.62
CA GLY A 196 -22.98 -13.84 -10.63
C GLY A 196 -24.11 -12.87 -10.93
N SER A 197 -24.37 -12.61 -12.21
CA SER A 197 -25.73 -12.26 -12.60
C SER A 197 -26.57 -13.48 -12.19
N ALA A 198 -27.34 -13.35 -11.12
CA ALA A 198 -28.34 -14.36 -10.81
C ALA A 198 -29.35 -14.34 -11.95
N THR A 199 -29.09 -15.07 -13.02
CA THR A 199 -30.15 -15.54 -13.90
C THR A 199 -30.90 -16.58 -13.08
N SER A 200 -31.93 -16.13 -12.37
CA SER A 200 -33.03 -17.00 -12.02
C SER A 200 -33.63 -17.51 -13.33
N SER A 201 -33.31 -18.75 -13.68
CA SER A 201 -34.08 -19.56 -14.62
C SER A 201 -35.50 -19.76 -14.12
#